data_AF-A0A5Z3GD46-F1
#
_entry.id   AF-A0A5Z3GD46-F1
#
_cell.length_a   1.000
_cell.length_b   1.000
_cell.length_c   1.000
_cell.angle_alpha   90.00
_cell.angle_beta   90.00
_cell.angle_gamma   90.00
#
_symmetry.space_group_name_H-M   'P 1'
#
loop_
_entity.id
_entity.type
_entity.pdbx_description
1 polymer ?
#
loop_
_entity_poly.entity_id
_entity_poly.type
_entity_poly.pdbx_seq_one_letter_code
_entity_poly.pdbx_strand_id
1 'polypeptide(L)' 'MHAEIDAMMKAHDKGMRGGKGILTVEGLPVCDFCKRSLKNMAQHLGLEDFTVHEKYTGLTYRFKGNDLHP' A
#
# COMPACT_ATOMS: atom_id res chain seq x y z
N MET A 1 10.22 12.06 2.87
CA MET A 1 9.28 11.07 3.44
C MET A 1 7.95 11.27 2.71
N HIS A 2 7.41 10.22 2.10
CA HIS A 2 6.19 10.32 1.25
C HIS A 2 4.95 9.93 2.05
N ALA A 3 3.82 10.61 1.79
CA ALA A 3 2.58 10.46 2.53
C ALA A 3 2.04 9.02 2.52
N GLU A 4 2.27 8.27 1.43
CA GLU A 4 1.85 6.88 1.31
C GLU A 4 2.60 5.94 2.26
N ILE A 5 3.88 6.23 2.51
CA ILE A 5 4.72 5.45 3.44
C ILE A 5 4.31 5.73 4.88
N ASP A 6 4.07 7.00 5.21
CA ASP A 6 3.54 7.42 6.51
C ASP A 6 2.22 6.72 6.84
N ALA A 7 1.30 6.66 5.88
CA ALA A 7 0.01 5.99 6.06
C ALA A 7 0.19 4.49 6.38
N MET A 8 1.10 3.81 5.69
CA MET A 8 1.39 2.39 5.91
C MET A 8 2.14 2.15 7.22
N MET A 9 3.09 3.02 7.57
CA MET A 9 3.77 2.97 8.86
C MET A 9 2.79 3.17 10.00
N LYS A 10 1.84 4.11 9.87
CA LYS A 10 0.75 4.29 10.85
C LYS A 10 -0.16 3.08 10.97
N ALA A 11 -0.50 2.43 9.85
CA ALA A 11 -1.29 1.19 9.88
C ALA A 11 -0.54 0.05 10.60
N HIS A 12 0.76 -0.08 10.32
CA HIS A 12 1.64 -1.03 10.99
C HIS A 12 1.77 -0.76 12.48
N ASP A 13 2.00 0.51 12.86
CA ASP A 13 2.12 0.96 14.26
C ASP A 13 0.82 0.72 15.04
N LYS A 14 -0.33 0.89 14.39
CA LYS A 14 -1.65 0.54 14.94
C LYS A 14 -1.89 -0.98 15.03
N GLY A 15 -0.94 -1.81 14.63
CA GLY A 15 -1.07 -3.28 14.66
C GLY A 15 -2.04 -3.84 13.62
N MET A 16 -2.44 -3.05 12.62
CA MET A 16 -3.35 -3.48 11.56
C MET A 16 -2.60 -4.40 10.59
N ARG A 17 -2.61 -5.70 10.87
CA ARG A 17 -1.90 -6.74 10.11
C ARG A 17 -2.88 -7.82 9.64
N GLY A 18 -2.58 -8.45 8.50
CA GLY A 18 -3.42 -9.50 7.92
C GLY A 18 -4.66 -8.99 7.18
N GLY A 19 -5.18 -9.82 6.27
CA GLY A 19 -6.42 -9.54 5.55
C GLY A 19 -6.28 -8.53 4.41
N LYS A 20 -7.23 -7.61 4.29
CA LYS A 20 -7.34 -6.67 3.16
C LYS A 20 -6.99 -5.23 3.55
N GLY A 21 -5.95 -4.67 2.94
CA GLY A 21 -5.58 -3.25 3.04
C GLY A 21 -6.05 -2.44 1.84
N ILE A 22 -6.58 -1.24 2.08
CA ILE A 22 -6.94 -0.28 1.04
C ILE A 22 -6.27 1.05 1.36
N LEU A 23 -5.43 1.54 0.46
CA LEU A 23 -4.77 2.83 0.52
C LEU A 23 -5.37 3.75 -0.54
N THR A 24 -5.91 4.89 -0.15
CA THR A 24 -6.36 5.92 -1.10
C THR A 24 -5.37 7.07 -1.05
N VAL A 25 -4.83 7.44 -2.20
CA VAL A 25 -3.86 8.53 -2.35
C VAL A 25 -4.57 9.69 -3.03
N GLU A 26 -4.74 10.77 -2.29
CA GLU A 26 -5.36 12.02 -2.73
C GLU A 26 -4.28 13.09 -2.80
N GLY A 27 -4.08 13.70 -3.98
CA GLY A 27 -3.05 14.71 -4.17
C GLY A 27 -2.13 14.41 -5.33
N LEU A 28 -0.91 13.92 -5.06
CA LEU A 28 0.13 13.69 -6.07
C LEU A 28 0.15 12.22 -6.55
N PRO A 29 0.71 11.94 -7.74
CA PRO A 29 0.87 10.58 -8.23
C PRO A 29 1.90 9.80 -7.39
N VAL A 30 1.63 8.52 -7.18
CA VAL A 30 2.49 7.57 -6.48
C VAL A 30 3.71 7.30 -7.34
N CYS A 31 4.87 7.76 -6.88
CA CYS A 31 6.13 7.52 -7.59
C CYS A 31 6.52 6.03 -7.57
N ASP A 32 7.37 5.58 -8.50
CA ASP A 32 7.81 4.19 -8.57
C ASP A 32 8.47 3.70 -7.27
N PHE A 33 9.14 4.59 -6.54
CA PHE A 33 9.71 4.27 -5.23
C PHE A 33 8.63 3.96 -4.19
N CYS A 34 7.55 4.76 -4.17
CA CYS A 34 6.40 4.51 -3.30
C CYS A 34 5.75 3.19 -3.66
N LYS A 35 5.54 2.88 -4.94
CA LYS A 35 4.94 1.58 -5.36
C LYS A 35 5.72 0.38 -4.80
N ARG A 36 7.05 0.39 -4.92
CA ARG A 36 7.90 -0.70 -4.43
C ARG A 36 7.89 -0.80 -2.91
N SER A 37 7.94 0.34 -2.22
CA SER A 37 7.89 0.38 -0.76
C SER A 37 6.51 -0.02 -0.21
N LEU A 38 5.42 0.41 -0.86
CA LEU A 38 4.05 0.01 -0.54
C LEU A 38 3.88 -1.50 -0.66
N LYS A 39 4.39 -2.10 -1.74
CA LYS A 39 4.42 -3.55 -1.89
C LYS A 39 5.16 -4.21 -0.72
N ASN A 40 6.42 -3.85 -0.46
CA ASN A 40 7.21 -4.39 0.65
C ASN A 40 6.50 -4.26 2.01
N MET A 41 5.90 -3.10 2.29
CA MET A 41 5.16 -2.85 3.51
C MET A 41 3.92 -3.74 3.61
N ALA A 42 3.18 -3.93 2.51
CA ALA A 42 2.03 -4.83 2.47
C ALA A 42 2.43 -6.29 2.73
N GLN A 43 3.60 -6.72 2.24
CA GLN A 43 4.18 -8.03 2.56
C GLN A 43 4.53 -8.11 4.06
N HIS A 44 5.21 -7.11 4.61
CA HIS A 44 5.56 -7.03 6.03
C HIS A 44 4.34 -7.03 6.97
N LEU A 45 3.25 -6.42 6.52
CA LEU A 45 1.96 -6.40 7.21
C LEU A 45 1.19 -7.72 7.10
N GLY A 46 1.67 -8.66 6.25
CA GLY A 46 1.01 -9.94 6.00
C GLY A 46 -0.34 -9.81 5.31
N LEU A 47 -0.53 -8.75 4.50
CA LEU A 47 -1.80 -8.53 3.79
C LEU A 47 -1.99 -9.57 2.69
N GLU A 48 -3.21 -10.11 2.58
CA GLU A 48 -3.61 -11.02 1.50
C GLU A 48 -4.04 -10.25 0.25
N ASP A 49 -4.67 -9.09 0.46
CA ASP A 49 -5.17 -8.21 -0.60
C ASP A 49 -4.77 -6.76 -0.24
N PHE A 50 -4.01 -6.09 -1.12
CA PHE A 50 -3.65 -4.70 -0.94
C PHE A 50 -4.05 -3.88 -2.17
N THR A 51 -4.91 -2.88 -1.99
CA THR A 51 -5.41 -2.03 -3.08
C THR A 51 -4.95 -0.60 -2.87
N VAL A 52 -4.31 -0.01 -3.88
CA VAL A 52 -3.89 1.39 -3.90
C VAL A 52 -4.74 2.13 -4.93
N HIS A 53 -5.50 3.13 -4.49
CA HIS A 53 -6.34 3.95 -5.34
C HIS A 53 -5.72 5.33 -5.46
N GLU A 54 -5.17 5.66 -6.64
CA GLU A 54 -4.66 6.98 -6.95
C GLU A 54 -5.79 7.87 -7.47
N LYS A 55 -6.21 8.87 -6.70
CA LYS A 55 -7.23 9.84 -7.15
C LYS A 55 -6.69 10.82 -8.19
N TYR A 56 -5.39 11.13 -8.14
CA TYR A 56 -4.77 12.08 -9.07
C TYR A 56 -4.75 11.57 -10.52
N THR A 57 -4.30 10.33 -10.72
CA THR A 57 -4.22 9.69 -12.04
C THR A 57 -5.47 8.88 -12.38
N GLY A 58 -6.31 8.59 -11.39
CA GLY A 58 -7.44 7.66 -11.53
C GLY A 58 -7.01 6.18 -11.61
N LEU A 59 -5.74 5.88 -11.40
CA LEU A 59 -5.22 4.51 -11.47
C LEU A 59 -5.50 3.76 -10.18
N THR A 60 -5.80 2.47 -10.30
CA THR A 60 -5.93 1.58 -9.15
C THR A 60 -4.99 0.40 -9.32
N TYR A 61 -4.07 0.22 -8.37
CA TYR A 61 -3.19 -0.94 -8.30
C TYR A 61 -3.73 -1.91 -7.28
N ARG A 62 -3.74 -3.20 -7.60
CA ARG A 62 -4.17 -4.24 -6.67
C ARG A 62 -3.10 -5.33 -6.63
N PHE A 63 -2.60 -5.58 -5.44
CA PHE A 63 -1.61 -6.60 -5.12
C PHE A 63 -2.34 -7.69 -4.33
N LYS A 64 -2.14 -8.96 -4.67
CA LYS A 64 -2.82 -10.10 -4.04
C LYS A 64 -1.90 -11.29 -3.86
N GLY A 65 -2.13 -12.06 -2.79
CA GLY A 65 -1.64 -13.43 -2.63
C GLY A 65 -0.16 -13.58 -2.98
N ASN A 66 0.13 -14.33 -4.05
CA ASN A 66 1.48 -14.65 -4.53
C ASN A 66 2.35 -13.44 -4.93
N ASP A 67 1.74 -12.28 -5.17
CA ASP A 67 2.49 -11.03 -5.41
C ASP A 67 2.99 -10.40 -4.10
N LEU A 68 2.29 -10.68 -2.99
CA LEU A 68 2.62 -10.21 -1.63
C LEU A 68 3.34 -11.27 -0.78
N HIS A 69 3.23 -12.55 -1.12
CA HIS A 69 3.97 -13.66 -0.52
C HIS A 69 4.70 -14.43 -1.63
N PRO A 70 6.01 -14.19 -1.85
CA PRO A 70 6.85 -15.05 -2.69
C PRO A 70 7.16 -16.41 -2.04
#